data_AF-A0A955G2X7-F1
#
_entry.id   AF-A0A955G2X7-F1
#
_cell.length_a   1.000
_cell.length_b   1.000
_cell.length_c   1.000
_cell.angle_alpha   90.00
_cell.angle_beta   90.00
_cell.angle_gamma   90.00
#
_symmetry.space_group_name_H-M   'P 1'
#
loop_
_entity.id
_entity.type
_entity.pdbx_description
1 polymer ?
#
loop_
_entity_poly.entity_id
_entity_poly.type
_entity_poly.pdbx_seq_one_letter_code
_entity_poly.pdbx_strand_id
1 'polypeptide(L)'
;MLTTEWTAVFIILAALFAGYLFVRLPIVRKSFIPGSLAAGVLLLILGPQVAGQYFAEWQIPDIYYRYWAPLPAVLINIVFACLFLARALLPLKKIWQLAAPQAAFGQMLAWGQYALGGLITLFLLIPVFGANQLSAALIEISFEGGHGTAAGLEEVFKQLSFEEGQGLAVGLATVSLIAALISGMLLVHWGQKKKYIKIAEHRSLSQMVYHRRIIYELRKKGITLREHITPSRLISHLALVGLAILFGWLI
;
A
#
# COMPACT_ATOMS: atom_id res chain seq x y z
N MET A 1 31.24 13.68 8.66
CA MET A 1 30.82 12.30 8.34
C MET A 1 29.32 12.22 8.59
N LEU A 2 28.51 11.91 7.57
CA LEU A 2 27.09 11.64 7.78
C LEU A 2 27.00 10.32 8.57
N THR A 3 26.20 10.29 9.63
CA THR A 3 25.94 9.02 10.35
C THR A 3 25.19 8.07 9.41
N THR A 4 25.31 6.76 9.66
CA THR A 4 24.65 5.70 8.88
C THR A 4 23.15 5.96 8.70
N GLU A 5 22.51 6.56 9.70
CA GLU A 5 21.10 6.92 9.71
C GLU A 5 20.77 8.00 8.67
N TRP A 6 21.54 9.10 8.66
CA TRP A 6 21.33 10.17 7.68
C TRP A 6 21.54 9.66 6.26
N THR A 7 22.54 8.81 6.03
CA THR A 7 22.77 8.18 4.73
C THR A 7 21.58 7.31 4.30
N ALA A 8 21.02 6.51 5.21
CA ALA A 8 19.82 5.72 4.95
C ALA A 8 18.63 6.61 4.53
N VAL A 9 18.44 7.75 5.21
CA VAL A 9 17.39 8.73 4.90
C VAL A 9 17.63 9.38 3.53
N PHE A 10 18.87 9.77 3.21
CA PHE A 10 19.17 10.35 1.91
C PHE A 10 18.94 9.37 0.76
N ILE A 11 19.30 8.10 0.93
CA ILE A 11 19.09 7.07 -0.09
C ILE A 11 17.60 6.86 -0.36
N ILE A 12 16.76 6.71 0.68
CA ILE A 12 15.31 6.52 0.46
C ILE A 12 14.67 7.76 -0.16
N LEU A 13 15.09 8.97 0.22
CA LEU A 13 14.63 10.21 -0.41
C LEU A 13 15.07 10.33 -1.87
N ALA A 14 16.31 9.95 -2.18
CA ALA A 14 16.83 9.92 -3.54
C ALA A 14 16.07 8.91 -4.41
N ALA A 15 15.78 7.72 -3.87
CA ALA A 15 14.97 6.71 -4.56
C ALA A 15 13.54 7.20 -4.82
N LEU A 16 12.91 7.86 -3.84
CA LEU A 16 11.58 8.48 -4.01
C LEU A 16 11.60 9.57 -5.09
N PHE A 17 12.64 10.40 -5.11
CA PHE A 17 12.82 11.42 -6.14
C PHE A 17 13.04 10.79 -7.52
N ALA A 18 13.88 9.76 -7.62
CA ALA A 18 14.11 9.00 -8.85
C ALA A 18 12.82 8.34 -9.35
N GLY A 19 12.05 7.69 -8.48
CA GLY A 19 10.75 7.10 -8.82
C GLY A 19 9.74 8.15 -9.30
N TYR A 20 9.73 9.33 -8.68
CA TYR A 20 8.92 10.47 -9.15
C TYR A 20 9.32 10.97 -10.54
N LEU A 21 10.62 11.06 -10.83
CA LEU A 21 11.11 11.41 -12.17
C LEU A 21 10.79 10.32 -13.19
N PHE A 22 10.96 9.05 -12.83
CA PHE A 22 10.71 7.89 -13.67
C PHE A 22 9.26 7.84 -14.17
N VAL A 23 8.29 8.05 -13.28
CA VAL A 23 6.86 8.05 -13.62
C VAL A 23 6.46 9.21 -14.56
N ARG A 24 7.27 10.27 -14.63
CA ARG A 24 7.05 11.39 -15.57
C ARG A 24 7.51 11.11 -16.99
N LEU A 25 8.28 10.05 -17.22
CA LEU A 25 8.67 9.66 -18.56
C LEU A 25 7.42 9.34 -19.42
N PRO A 26 7.40 9.74 -20.70
CA PRO A 26 6.20 9.67 -21.53
C PRO A 26 5.68 8.24 -21.74
N ILE A 27 6.56 7.25 -21.65
CA ILE A 27 6.24 5.82 -21.78
C ILE A 27 5.55 5.32 -20.51
N VAL A 28 6.11 5.63 -19.33
CA VAL A 28 5.65 5.15 -18.01
C VAL A 28 4.39 5.88 -17.54
N ARG A 29 4.24 7.15 -17.92
CA ARG A 29 3.08 7.97 -17.52
C ARG A 29 1.74 7.36 -17.96
N LYS A 30 1.73 6.61 -19.08
CA LYS A 30 0.54 5.91 -19.57
C LYS A 30 0.18 4.69 -18.73
N SER A 31 1.12 4.18 -17.95
CA SER A 31 0.98 3.01 -17.10
C SER A 31 0.53 3.35 -15.69
N PHE A 32 0.19 4.59 -15.33
CA PHE A 32 -0.38 4.96 -14.01
C PHE A 32 0.38 4.47 -12.74
N ILE A 33 1.66 4.07 -12.88
CA ILE A 33 2.48 3.57 -11.78
C ILE A 33 2.73 4.70 -10.76
N PRO A 34 2.50 4.50 -9.45
CA PRO A 34 2.87 5.48 -8.43
C PRO A 34 4.40 5.65 -8.30
N GLY A 35 4.86 6.88 -8.10
CA GLY A 35 6.31 7.15 -7.92
C GLY A 35 6.92 6.45 -6.71
N SER A 36 6.16 6.30 -5.62
CA SER A 36 6.58 5.54 -4.43
C SER A 36 6.79 4.06 -4.71
N LEU A 37 5.94 3.46 -5.56
CA LEU A 37 6.08 2.08 -5.97
C LEU A 37 7.32 1.89 -6.85
N ALA A 38 7.52 2.78 -7.83
CA ALA A 38 8.72 2.74 -8.67
C ALA A 38 10.00 2.86 -7.84
N ALA A 39 10.00 3.72 -6.82
CA ALA A 39 11.11 3.85 -5.87
C ALA A 39 11.32 2.57 -5.05
N GLY A 40 10.25 1.94 -4.56
CA GLY A 40 10.33 0.68 -3.81
C GLY A 40 10.89 -0.46 -4.67
N VAL A 41 10.43 -0.60 -5.91
CA VAL A 41 10.96 -1.60 -6.87
C VAL A 41 12.44 -1.35 -7.17
N LEU A 42 12.83 -0.09 -7.36
CA LEU A 42 14.24 0.27 -7.55
C LEU A 42 15.09 -0.17 -6.35
N LEU A 43 14.64 0.10 -5.12
CA LEU A 43 15.35 -0.31 -3.90
C LEU A 43 15.36 -1.83 -3.71
N LEU A 44 14.35 -2.57 -4.16
CA LEU A 44 14.38 -4.04 -4.16
C LEU A 44 15.42 -4.58 -5.15
N ILE A 45 15.51 -4.00 -6.35
CA ILE A 45 16.51 -4.38 -7.36
C ILE A 45 17.93 -4.09 -6.86
N LEU A 46 18.14 -2.96 -6.19
CA LEU A 46 19.43 -2.59 -5.59
C LEU A 46 19.73 -3.33 -4.27
N GLY A 47 18.82 -4.20 -3.83
CA GLY A 47 18.93 -4.95 -2.59
C GLY A 47 19.78 -6.22 -2.70
N PRO A 48 20.04 -6.87 -1.55
CA PRO A 48 20.88 -8.07 -1.49
C PRO A 48 20.34 -9.24 -2.32
N GLN A 49 19.03 -9.32 -2.53
CA GLN A 49 18.40 -10.41 -3.27
C GLN A 49 18.66 -10.35 -4.79
N VAL A 50 18.86 -9.14 -5.36
CA VAL A 50 19.05 -8.97 -6.81
C VAL A 50 20.43 -8.40 -7.10
N ALA A 51 20.70 -7.13 -6.76
CA ALA A 51 22.04 -6.56 -6.95
C ALA A 51 23.11 -7.34 -6.17
N GLY A 52 22.82 -7.79 -4.95
CA GLY A 52 23.79 -8.61 -4.21
C GLY A 52 24.19 -9.92 -4.89
N GLN A 53 23.31 -10.50 -5.73
CA GLN A 53 23.58 -11.74 -6.46
C GLN A 53 24.20 -11.50 -7.85
N TYR A 54 23.71 -10.49 -8.58
CA TYR A 54 24.05 -10.29 -9.99
C TYR A 54 24.91 -9.05 -10.26
N PHE A 55 24.89 -8.06 -9.36
CA PHE A 55 25.53 -6.74 -9.53
C PHE A 55 26.09 -6.22 -8.20
N ALA A 56 26.99 -6.97 -7.56
CA ALA A 56 27.42 -6.72 -6.18
C ALA A 56 27.96 -5.30 -5.94
N GLU A 57 28.60 -4.69 -6.94
CA GLU A 57 29.10 -3.30 -6.89
C GLU A 57 27.97 -2.25 -6.73
N TRP A 58 26.76 -2.58 -7.16
CA TRP A 58 25.58 -1.70 -7.12
C TRP A 58 24.70 -1.99 -5.90
N GLN A 59 25.05 -3.01 -5.11
CA GLN A 59 24.27 -3.39 -3.95
C GLN A 59 24.30 -2.28 -2.90
N ILE A 60 23.11 -1.84 -2.48
CA ILE A 60 22.96 -1.00 -1.30
C ILE A 60 23.25 -1.87 -0.05
N PRO A 61 24.14 -1.44 0.86
CA PRO A 61 24.46 -2.19 2.07
C PRO A 61 23.23 -2.57 2.90
N ASP A 62 23.21 -3.81 3.41
CA ASP A 62 22.11 -4.40 4.20
C ASP A 62 21.74 -3.56 5.44
N ILE A 63 22.72 -2.85 6.01
CA ILE A 63 22.50 -1.98 7.17
C ILE A 63 21.43 -0.90 6.92
N TYR A 64 21.29 -0.40 5.69
CA TYR A 64 20.26 0.57 5.35
C TYR A 64 18.87 -0.06 5.25
N TYR A 65 18.76 -1.29 4.75
CA TYR A 65 17.50 -2.04 4.74
C TYR A 65 17.02 -2.35 6.16
N ARG A 66 17.93 -2.70 7.07
CA ARG A 66 17.60 -2.87 8.51
C ARG A 66 17.08 -1.60 9.13
N TYR A 67 17.63 -0.45 8.76
CA TYR A 67 17.14 0.85 9.22
C TYR A 67 15.73 1.18 8.68
N TRP A 68 15.42 0.79 7.44
CA TRP A 68 14.11 1.03 6.85
C TRP A 68 13.04 0.03 7.27
N ALA A 69 13.41 -1.20 7.65
CA ALA A 69 12.50 -2.28 8.03
C ALA A 69 11.41 -1.89 9.06
N PRO A 70 11.69 -1.11 10.13
CA PRO A 70 10.66 -0.70 11.08
C PRO A 70 9.77 0.47 10.59
N LEU A 71 10.19 1.20 9.54
CA LEU A 71 9.48 2.42 9.11
C LEU A 71 8.02 2.17 8.73
N PRO A 72 7.64 1.13 7.96
CA PRO A 72 6.23 0.89 7.62
C PRO A 72 5.33 0.76 8.85
N ALA A 73 5.79 0.03 9.88
CA ALA A 73 5.04 -0.19 11.13
C ALA A 73 4.89 1.09 11.96
N VAL A 74 5.86 2.00 11.92
CA VAL A 74 5.75 3.30 12.60
C VAL A 74 4.88 4.27 11.80
N LEU A 75 5.07 4.33 10.49
CA LEU A 75 4.37 5.28 9.61
C LEU A 75 2.88 4.94 9.48
N ILE A 76 2.49 3.67 9.54
CA ILE A 76 1.08 3.27 9.47
C ILE A 76 0.27 3.79 10.67
N ASN A 77 0.88 3.91 11.86
CA ASN A 77 0.25 4.52 13.03
C ASN A 77 -0.12 5.99 12.76
N ILE A 78 0.75 6.73 12.08
CA ILE A 78 0.49 8.13 11.69
C ILE A 78 -0.64 8.20 10.67
N VAL A 79 -0.63 7.31 9.65
CA VAL A 79 -1.68 7.27 8.63
C VAL A 79 -3.04 7.00 9.25
N PHE A 80 -3.16 6.00 10.13
CA PHE A 80 -4.42 5.69 10.80
C PHE A 80 -4.87 6.79 11.75
N ALA A 81 -3.95 7.40 12.52
CA ALA A 81 -4.26 8.54 13.38
C ALA A 81 -4.83 9.73 12.58
N CYS A 82 -4.38 9.91 11.33
CA CYS A 82 -4.86 10.99 10.46
C CYS A 82 -6.11 10.64 9.64
N LEU A 83 -6.49 9.36 9.53
CA LEU A 83 -7.49 8.88 8.56
C LEU A 83 -8.86 9.56 8.74
N PHE A 84 -9.25 9.82 9.99
CA PHE A 84 -10.52 10.44 10.34
C PHE A 84 -10.45 11.97 10.49
N LEU A 85 -9.25 12.56 10.50
CA LEU A 85 -9.05 14.00 10.70
C LEU A 85 -9.62 14.84 9.54
N ALA A 86 -9.69 14.27 8.34
CA ALA A 86 -10.01 15.00 7.11
C ALA A 86 -11.50 15.06 6.75
N ARG A 87 -12.40 14.41 7.52
CA ARG A 87 -13.83 14.34 7.18
C ARG A 87 -14.71 14.73 8.35
N ALA A 88 -15.77 15.48 8.04
CA ALA A 88 -16.85 15.73 9.00
C ALA A 88 -17.47 14.41 9.45
N LEU A 89 -17.79 14.30 10.75
CA LEU A 89 -18.52 13.17 11.28
C LEU A 89 -19.88 13.08 10.59
N LEU A 90 -20.13 11.96 9.92
CA LEU A 90 -21.39 11.70 9.23
C LEU A 90 -22.37 11.03 10.21
N PRO A 91 -23.70 11.21 10.04
CA PRO A 91 -24.67 10.44 10.79
C PRO A 91 -24.48 8.93 10.56
N LEU A 92 -24.64 8.12 11.61
CA LEU A 92 -24.42 6.66 11.55
C LEU A 92 -25.16 5.99 10.39
N LYS A 93 -26.41 6.40 10.13
CA LYS A 93 -27.20 5.89 9.00
C LYS A 93 -26.51 6.11 7.64
N LYS A 94 -25.90 7.27 7.46
CA LYS A 94 -25.18 7.62 6.22
C LYS A 94 -23.84 6.91 6.12
N ILE A 95 -23.14 6.73 7.25
CA ILE A 95 -21.94 5.89 7.31
C ILE A 95 -22.28 4.47 6.86
N TRP A 96 -23.33 3.88 7.44
CA TRP A 96 -23.76 2.52 7.11
C TRP A 96 -24.14 2.36 5.64
N GLN A 97 -24.95 3.29 5.09
CA GLN A 97 -25.33 3.26 3.68
C GLN A 97 -24.14 3.31 2.70
N LEU A 98 -23.03 3.96 3.10
CA LEU A 98 -21.82 4.05 2.29
C LEU A 98 -20.86 2.88 2.54
N ALA A 99 -20.70 2.47 3.80
CA ALA A 99 -19.73 1.47 4.21
C ALA A 99 -20.21 0.04 4.02
N ALA A 100 -21.49 -0.26 4.31
CA ALA A 100 -21.99 -1.63 4.27
C ALA A 100 -21.89 -2.28 2.88
N PRO A 101 -22.23 -1.61 1.76
CA PRO A 101 -22.02 -2.20 0.42
C PRO A 101 -20.55 -2.46 0.10
N GLN A 102 -19.64 -1.60 0.59
CA GLN A 102 -18.20 -1.77 0.40
C GLN A 102 -17.66 -2.92 1.26
N ALA A 103 -18.11 -3.04 2.50
CA ALA A 103 -17.77 -4.15 3.38
C ALA A 103 -18.29 -5.48 2.84
N ALA A 104 -19.55 -5.53 2.37
CA ALA A 104 -20.10 -6.72 1.74
C ALA A 104 -19.35 -7.10 0.45
N PHE A 105 -18.96 -6.12 -0.36
CA PHE A 105 -18.14 -6.35 -1.54
C PHE A 105 -16.74 -6.87 -1.19
N GLY A 106 -16.07 -6.28 -0.20
CA GLY A 106 -14.79 -6.78 0.33
C GLY A 106 -14.91 -8.23 0.80
N GLN A 107 -15.92 -8.52 1.64
CA GLN A 107 -16.16 -9.86 2.15
C GLN A 107 -16.48 -10.87 1.04
N MET A 108 -17.19 -10.46 -0.01
CA MET A 108 -17.42 -11.30 -1.19
C MET A 108 -16.11 -11.67 -1.89
N LEU A 109 -15.17 -10.72 -1.99
CA LEU A 109 -13.83 -10.98 -2.54
C LEU A 109 -13.02 -11.91 -1.62
N ALA A 110 -13.06 -11.69 -0.30
CA ALA A 110 -12.40 -12.55 0.70
C ALA A 110 -12.82 -14.01 0.54
N TRP A 111 -14.13 -14.26 0.60
CA TRP A 111 -14.68 -15.60 0.43
C TRP A 111 -14.41 -16.17 -0.96
N GLY A 112 -14.40 -15.33 -1.98
CA GLY A 112 -14.00 -15.71 -3.33
C GLY A 112 -12.54 -16.18 -3.39
N GLN A 113 -11.64 -15.51 -2.68
CA GLN A 113 -10.22 -15.87 -2.58
C GLN A 113 -10.02 -17.17 -1.79
N TYR A 114 -10.73 -17.36 -0.68
CA TYR A 114 -10.73 -18.63 0.05
C TYR A 114 -11.28 -19.78 -0.78
N ALA A 115 -12.38 -19.57 -1.50
CA ALA A 115 -12.97 -20.59 -2.37
C ALA A 115 -12.02 -20.95 -3.52
N LEU A 116 -11.46 -19.95 -4.21
CA LEU A 116 -10.52 -20.16 -5.30
C LEU A 116 -9.21 -20.81 -4.81
N GLY A 117 -8.65 -20.32 -3.70
CA GLY A 117 -7.46 -20.87 -3.07
C GLY A 117 -7.67 -22.31 -2.61
N GLY A 118 -8.82 -22.62 -2.03
CA GLY A 118 -9.24 -23.97 -1.68
C GLY A 118 -9.35 -24.89 -2.89
N LEU A 119 -10.01 -24.46 -3.97
CA LEU A 119 -10.13 -25.24 -5.20
C LEU A 119 -8.76 -25.53 -5.83
N ILE A 120 -7.90 -24.50 -5.95
CA ILE A 120 -6.54 -24.65 -6.48
C ILE A 120 -5.73 -25.60 -5.59
N THR A 121 -5.84 -25.47 -4.27
CA THR A 121 -5.11 -26.34 -3.34
C THR A 121 -5.57 -27.79 -3.46
N LEU A 122 -6.88 -28.01 -3.51
CA LEU A 122 -7.48 -29.34 -3.59
C LEU A 122 -7.16 -30.06 -4.92
N PHE A 123 -7.32 -29.36 -6.05
CA PHE A 123 -7.23 -30.00 -7.37
C PHE A 123 -5.83 -29.91 -7.99
N LEU A 124 -4.97 -29.01 -7.53
CA LEU A 124 -3.64 -28.80 -8.12
C LEU A 124 -2.50 -28.92 -7.09
N LEU A 125 -2.53 -28.16 -6.00
CA LEU A 125 -1.35 -28.09 -5.12
C LEU A 125 -1.11 -29.38 -4.32
N ILE A 126 -2.17 -29.99 -3.79
CA ILE A 126 -2.05 -31.27 -3.07
C ILE A 126 -1.68 -32.40 -4.04
N PRO A 127 -2.39 -32.64 -5.16
CA PRO A 127 -2.12 -33.82 -5.99
C PRO A 127 -0.80 -33.74 -6.76
N VAL A 128 -0.38 -32.54 -7.18
CA VAL A 128 0.81 -32.38 -8.04
C VAL A 128 2.07 -32.12 -7.20
N PHE A 129 1.96 -31.36 -6.12
CA PHE A 129 3.11 -30.89 -5.34
C PHE A 129 3.14 -31.41 -3.90
N GLY A 130 2.11 -32.14 -3.44
CA GLY A 130 2.01 -32.57 -2.05
C GLY A 130 1.92 -31.41 -1.06
N ALA A 131 1.38 -30.26 -1.49
CA ALA A 131 1.33 -29.06 -0.67
C ALA A 131 0.46 -29.23 0.58
N ASN A 132 0.76 -28.46 1.64
CA ASN A 132 -0.05 -28.42 2.85
C ASN A 132 -1.46 -27.90 2.54
N GLN A 133 -2.50 -28.51 3.12
CA GLN A 133 -3.90 -28.10 2.95
C GLN A 133 -4.16 -26.63 3.36
N LEU A 134 -3.41 -26.13 4.34
CA LEU A 134 -3.47 -24.74 4.80
C LEU A 134 -3.03 -23.73 3.73
N SER A 135 -2.37 -24.19 2.65
CA SER A 135 -2.09 -23.38 1.47
C SER A 135 -3.36 -22.78 0.84
N ALA A 136 -4.53 -23.39 1.09
CA ALA A 136 -5.83 -22.89 0.64
C ALA A 136 -6.13 -21.46 1.10
N ALA A 137 -5.66 -21.08 2.29
CA ALA A 137 -5.87 -19.75 2.87
C ALA A 137 -4.86 -18.71 2.38
N LEU A 138 -3.73 -19.13 1.80
CA LEU A 138 -2.62 -18.23 1.48
C LEU A 138 -3.01 -17.14 0.49
N ILE A 139 -3.92 -17.41 -0.46
CA ILE A 139 -4.37 -16.38 -1.41
C ILE A 139 -5.07 -15.25 -0.68
N GLU A 140 -5.99 -15.55 0.24
CA GLU A 140 -6.72 -14.51 0.95
C GLU A 140 -5.81 -13.72 1.91
N ILE A 141 -5.01 -14.45 2.71
CA ILE A 141 -4.08 -13.86 3.67
C ILE A 141 -3.13 -12.87 2.97
N SER A 142 -2.76 -13.19 1.73
CA SER A 142 -1.78 -12.42 0.96
C SER A 142 -2.39 -11.32 0.08
N PHE A 143 -3.51 -11.59 -0.60
CA PHE A 143 -4.11 -10.63 -1.54
C PHE A 143 -4.94 -9.57 -0.85
N GLU A 144 -5.81 -9.99 0.06
CA GLU A 144 -6.63 -9.06 0.83
C GLU A 144 -5.93 -8.60 2.11
N GLY A 145 -5.37 -9.55 2.86
CA GLY A 145 -4.69 -9.24 4.12
C GLY A 145 -3.36 -8.50 3.93
N GLY A 146 -2.56 -8.92 2.95
CA GLY A 146 -1.25 -8.33 2.67
C GLY A 146 -0.19 -8.62 3.76
N HIS A 147 0.92 -7.89 3.72
CA HIS A 147 2.08 -8.13 4.61
C HIS A 147 1.74 -8.00 6.10
N GLY A 148 0.82 -7.11 6.46
CA GLY A 148 0.41 -6.88 7.84
C GLY A 148 -0.30 -8.10 8.43
N THR A 149 -1.30 -8.63 7.73
CA THR A 149 -2.02 -9.85 8.14
C THR A 149 -1.09 -11.06 8.14
N ALA A 150 -0.25 -11.22 7.11
CA ALA A 150 0.70 -12.32 7.05
C ALA A 150 1.69 -12.32 8.24
N ALA A 151 2.20 -11.14 8.62
CA ALA A 151 3.07 -11.00 9.79
C ALA A 151 2.32 -11.26 11.11
N GLY A 152 1.08 -10.77 11.23
CA GLY A 152 0.26 -10.99 12.43
C GLY A 152 -0.15 -12.44 12.68
N LEU A 153 -0.09 -13.29 11.65
CA LEU A 153 -0.46 -14.71 11.74
C LEU A 153 0.74 -15.66 11.96
N GLU A 154 1.94 -15.14 12.24
CA GLU A 154 3.14 -15.97 12.42
C GLU A 154 2.97 -17.07 13.48
N GLU A 155 2.41 -16.72 14.65
CA GLU A 155 2.14 -17.70 15.71
C GLU A 155 1.10 -18.74 15.31
N VAL A 156 0.10 -18.35 14.50
CA VAL A 156 -0.95 -19.25 14.02
C VAL A 156 -0.34 -20.28 13.06
N PHE A 157 0.54 -19.85 12.14
CA PHE A 157 1.27 -20.78 11.26
C PHE A 157 2.11 -21.78 12.06
N LYS A 158 2.78 -21.34 13.14
CA LYS A 158 3.53 -22.24 14.05
C LYS A 158 2.62 -23.23 14.77
N GLN A 159 1.52 -22.76 15.36
CA GLN A 159 0.55 -23.61 16.06
C GLN A 159 -0.06 -24.67 15.14
N LEU A 160 -0.28 -24.33 13.87
CA LEU A 160 -0.82 -25.24 12.86
C LEU A 160 0.24 -26.11 12.17
N SER A 161 1.50 -26.10 12.64
CA SER A 161 2.62 -26.86 12.04
C SER A 161 2.83 -26.55 10.56
N PHE A 162 2.63 -25.29 10.15
CA PHE A 162 2.84 -24.80 8.80
C PHE A 162 3.67 -23.51 8.80
N GLU A 163 4.83 -23.57 9.45
CA GLU A 163 5.72 -22.41 9.63
C GLU A 163 6.15 -21.76 8.32
N GLU A 164 6.43 -22.58 7.30
CA GLU A 164 6.77 -22.13 5.94
C GLU A 164 5.65 -21.29 5.30
N GLY A 165 4.40 -21.48 5.75
CA GLY A 165 3.24 -20.73 5.30
C GLY A 165 3.36 -19.22 5.54
N GLN A 166 4.05 -18.79 6.61
CA GLN A 166 4.27 -17.37 6.89
C GLN A 166 5.17 -16.73 5.82
N GLY A 167 6.28 -17.39 5.47
CA GLY A 167 7.18 -16.93 4.41
C GLY A 167 6.49 -16.90 3.04
N LEU A 168 5.69 -17.93 2.75
CA LEU A 168 4.88 -17.99 1.53
C LEU A 168 3.85 -16.86 1.47
N ALA A 169 3.14 -16.58 2.57
CA ALA A 169 2.15 -15.51 2.64
C ALA A 169 2.77 -14.13 2.44
N VAL A 170 3.92 -13.85 3.09
CA VAL A 170 4.65 -12.58 2.91
C VAL A 170 5.15 -12.41 1.48
N GLY A 171 5.67 -13.49 0.87
CA GLY A 171 6.09 -13.48 -0.53
C GLY A 171 4.91 -13.20 -1.47
N LEU A 172 3.82 -13.96 -1.30
CA LEU A 172 2.60 -13.81 -2.09
C LEU A 172 1.96 -12.43 -1.90
N ALA A 173 2.05 -11.80 -0.72
CA ALA A 173 1.54 -10.45 -0.48
C ALA A 173 2.24 -9.40 -1.34
N THR A 174 3.51 -9.62 -1.68
CA THR A 174 4.25 -8.73 -2.60
C THR A 174 3.81 -8.96 -4.04
N VAL A 175 3.69 -10.23 -4.44
CA VAL A 175 3.25 -10.61 -5.79
C VAL A 175 1.81 -10.15 -6.04
N SER A 176 0.93 -10.27 -5.04
CA SER A 176 -0.47 -9.86 -5.11
C SER A 176 -0.60 -8.38 -5.37
N LEU A 177 0.18 -7.54 -4.69
CA LEU A 177 0.21 -6.09 -4.92
C LEU A 177 0.55 -5.77 -6.38
N ILE A 178 1.61 -6.39 -6.92
CA ILE A 178 2.03 -6.17 -8.31
C ILE A 178 0.95 -6.66 -9.28
N ALA A 179 0.41 -7.86 -9.05
CA ALA A 179 -0.65 -8.44 -9.87
C ALA A 179 -1.94 -7.60 -9.85
N ALA A 180 -2.35 -7.12 -8.67
CA ALA A 180 -3.52 -6.26 -8.50
C ALA A 180 -3.35 -4.92 -9.20
N LEU A 181 -2.15 -4.34 -9.15
CA LEU A 181 -1.85 -3.10 -9.88
C LEU A 181 -1.89 -3.32 -11.39
N ILE A 182 -1.18 -4.33 -11.91
CA ILE A 182 -1.16 -4.63 -13.35
C ILE A 182 -2.57 -4.94 -13.86
N SER A 183 -3.29 -5.85 -13.19
CA SER A 183 -4.66 -6.21 -13.57
C SER A 183 -5.63 -5.04 -13.45
N GLY A 184 -5.55 -4.24 -12.38
CA GLY A 184 -6.34 -3.03 -12.20
C GLY A 184 -6.14 -2.01 -13.32
N MET A 185 -4.89 -1.81 -13.75
CA MET A 185 -4.57 -0.92 -14.87
C MET A 185 -5.09 -1.45 -16.20
N LEU A 186 -4.95 -2.75 -16.45
CA LEU A 186 -5.50 -3.41 -17.63
C LEU A 186 -7.03 -3.31 -17.66
N LEU A 187 -7.69 -3.51 -16.53
CA LEU A 187 -9.15 -3.38 -16.37
C LEU A 187 -9.62 -1.95 -16.63
N VAL A 188 -8.92 -0.94 -16.10
CA VAL A 188 -9.23 0.47 -16.37
C VAL A 188 -9.08 0.77 -17.86
N HIS A 189 -7.98 0.34 -18.48
CA HIS A 189 -7.74 0.55 -19.91
C HIS A 189 -8.82 -0.12 -20.77
N TRP A 190 -9.18 -1.36 -20.43
CA TRP A 190 -10.25 -2.10 -21.09
C TRP A 190 -11.61 -1.43 -20.92
N GLY A 191 -11.93 -0.97 -19.71
CA GLY A 191 -13.18 -0.26 -19.39
C GLY A 191 -13.31 1.08 -20.12
N GLN A 192 -12.20 1.80 -20.32
CA GLN A 192 -12.16 3.00 -21.16
C GLN A 192 -12.40 2.68 -22.63
N LYS A 193 -11.71 1.66 -23.18
CA LYS A 193 -11.89 1.22 -24.57
C LYS A 193 -13.33 0.80 -24.87
N LYS A 194 -14.00 0.16 -23.91
CA LYS A 194 -15.39 -0.30 -24.03
C LYS A 194 -16.44 0.76 -23.64
N LYS A 195 -16.03 1.97 -23.25
CA LYS A 195 -16.91 3.06 -22.79
C LYS A 195 -17.77 2.71 -21.56
N TYR A 196 -17.39 1.70 -20.78
CA TYR A 196 -18.03 1.37 -19.49
C TYR A 196 -17.70 2.41 -18.43
N ILE A 197 -16.55 3.07 -18.57
CA ILE A 197 -16.14 4.17 -17.71
C ILE A 197 -16.46 5.47 -18.45
N LYS A 198 -17.41 6.25 -17.95
CA LYS A 198 -17.57 7.65 -18.35
C LYS A 198 -16.33 8.39 -17.85
N ILE A 199 -15.32 8.56 -18.71
CA ILE A 199 -14.25 9.51 -18.46
C ILE A 199 -14.95 10.85 -18.34
N ALA A 200 -15.05 11.40 -17.12
CA ALA A 200 -15.56 12.76 -16.93
C ALA A 200 -14.79 13.66 -17.90
N GLU A 201 -15.52 14.24 -18.86
CA GLU A 201 -14.99 15.05 -19.96
C GLU A 201 -13.77 15.85 -19.49
N HIS A 202 -12.59 15.48 -20.00
CA HIS A 202 -11.36 16.28 -19.99
C HIS A 202 -11.19 17.31 -18.85
N ARG A 203 -11.55 16.97 -17.61
CA ARG A 203 -11.09 17.70 -16.43
C ARG A 203 -9.73 17.15 -16.15
N SER A 204 -8.79 17.69 -16.93
CA SER A 204 -7.37 17.36 -17.06
C SER A 204 -6.91 16.27 -16.10
N LEU A 205 -6.30 15.20 -16.61
CA LEU A 205 -5.53 14.24 -15.81
C LEU A 205 -4.50 14.96 -14.89
N SER A 206 -4.17 16.24 -15.13
CA SER A 206 -3.38 17.10 -14.23
C SER A 206 -4.09 17.54 -12.94
N GLN A 207 -5.42 17.38 -12.83
CA GLN A 207 -6.23 17.56 -11.62
C GLN A 207 -6.34 16.29 -10.77
N MET A 208 -5.87 15.13 -11.25
CA MET A 208 -5.70 13.91 -10.44
C MET A 208 -4.41 13.89 -9.61
N VAL A 209 -3.74 15.04 -9.47
CA VAL A 209 -2.87 15.24 -8.31
C VAL A 209 -3.80 15.61 -7.16
N TYR A 210 -3.95 14.73 -6.18
CA TYR A 210 -4.83 14.87 -4.99
C TYR A 210 -4.83 16.30 -4.42
N HIS A 211 -3.65 16.95 -4.41
CA HIS A 211 -3.44 18.34 -4.02
C HIS A 211 -4.23 19.38 -4.83
N ARG A 212 -4.28 19.29 -6.17
CA ARG A 212 -4.96 20.30 -7.02
C ARG A 212 -6.47 20.27 -6.83
N ARG A 213 -7.05 19.08 -6.66
CA ARG A 213 -8.49 18.93 -6.37
C ARG A 213 -8.84 19.51 -5.00
N ILE A 214 -8.04 19.22 -3.98
CA ILE A 214 -8.24 19.79 -2.63
C ILE A 214 -8.13 21.32 -2.68
N ILE A 215 -7.10 21.88 -3.32
CA ILE A 215 -6.93 23.32 -3.47
C ILE A 215 -8.12 23.95 -4.22
N TYR A 216 -8.62 23.28 -5.27
CA TYR A 216 -9.79 23.74 -6.02
C TYR A 216 -11.07 23.75 -5.17
N GLU A 217 -11.35 22.66 -4.43
CA GLU A 217 -12.50 22.57 -3.53
C GLU A 217 -12.42 23.58 -2.37
N LEU A 218 -11.22 23.80 -1.82
CA LEU A 218 -10.98 24.80 -0.78
C LEU A 218 -11.22 26.22 -1.30
N ARG A 219 -10.70 26.56 -2.49
CA ARG A 219 -10.96 27.84 -3.15
C ARG A 219 -12.44 28.04 -3.45
N LYS A 220 -13.16 27.00 -3.88
CA LYS A 220 -14.62 27.05 -4.10
C LYS A 220 -15.39 27.34 -2.81
N LYS A 221 -14.86 26.91 -1.66
CA LYS A 221 -15.38 27.22 -0.32
C LYS A 221 -14.86 28.56 0.25
N GLY A 222 -14.13 29.35 -0.54
CA GLY A 222 -13.55 30.63 -0.09
C GLY A 222 -12.37 30.50 0.86
N ILE A 223 -11.82 29.29 1.04
CA ILE A 223 -10.71 29.03 1.97
C ILE A 223 -9.39 29.20 1.23
N THR A 224 -8.58 30.18 1.63
CA THR A 224 -7.19 30.27 1.16
C THR A 224 -6.28 29.49 2.11
N LEU A 225 -5.45 28.59 1.56
CA LEU A 225 -4.55 27.76 2.37
C LEU A 225 -3.57 28.60 3.20
N ARG A 226 -3.13 29.75 2.66
CA ARG A 226 -2.11 30.59 3.30
C ARG A 226 -2.60 31.24 4.60
N GLU A 227 -3.90 31.56 4.69
CA GLU A 227 -4.50 32.11 5.92
C GLU A 227 -4.76 31.06 6.99
N HIS A 228 -4.77 29.77 6.60
CA HIS A 228 -5.15 28.67 7.50
C HIS A 228 -3.96 27.84 8.00
N ILE A 229 -2.79 27.95 7.36
CA ILE A 229 -1.53 27.35 7.83
C ILE A 229 -0.86 28.34 8.79
N THR A 230 -1.28 28.31 10.07
CA THR A 230 -0.60 29.02 11.15
C THR A 230 0.24 28.02 11.97
N PRO A 231 1.39 28.43 12.53
CA PRO A 231 2.20 27.55 13.38
C PRO A 231 1.38 26.93 14.53
N SER A 232 0.49 27.70 15.15
CA SER A 232 -0.40 27.22 16.21
C SER A 232 -1.33 26.09 15.73
N ARG A 233 -1.91 26.20 14.53
CA ARG A 233 -2.75 25.13 13.97
C ARG A 233 -1.92 23.91 13.58
N LEU A 234 -0.72 24.08 13.05
CA LEU A 234 0.17 22.95 12.77
C LEU A 234 0.52 22.18 14.05
N ILE A 235 0.86 22.91 15.12
CA ILE A 235 1.15 22.33 16.43
C ILE A 235 -0.08 21.59 16.97
N SER A 236 -1.29 22.16 16.84
CA SER A 236 -2.50 21.48 17.32
C SER A 236 -2.81 20.19 16.56
N HIS A 237 -2.57 20.16 15.24
CA HIS A 237 -2.73 18.93 14.45
C HIS A 237 -1.68 17.88 14.85
N LEU A 238 -0.42 18.28 15.03
CA LEU A 238 0.63 17.37 15.50
C LEU A 238 0.34 16.84 16.90
N ALA A 239 -0.16 17.68 17.80
CA ALA A 239 -0.56 17.28 19.15
C ALA A 239 -1.72 16.29 19.13
N LEU A 240 -2.75 16.52 18.29
CA LEU A 240 -3.87 15.59 18.12
C LEU A 240 -3.41 14.23 17.57
N VAL A 241 -2.52 14.23 16.57
CA VAL A 241 -1.96 12.99 16.02
C VAL A 241 -1.13 12.26 17.07
N GLY A 242 -0.28 12.97 17.81
CA GLY A 242 0.53 12.40 18.90
C GLY A 242 -0.33 11.79 20.01
N LEU A 243 -1.38 12.49 20.44
CA LEU A 243 -2.33 11.99 21.43
C LEU A 243 -3.08 10.76 20.92
N ALA A 244 -3.54 10.75 19.67
CA ALA A 244 -4.23 9.59 19.10
C ALA A 244 -3.33 8.34 19.07
N ILE A 245 -2.06 8.50 18.71
CA ILE A 245 -1.07 7.41 18.73
C ILE A 245 -0.81 6.95 20.17
N LEU A 246 -0.64 7.89 21.12
CA LEU A 246 -0.43 7.58 22.54
C LEU A 246 -1.60 6.77 23.12
N PHE A 247 -2.84 7.23 22.89
CA PHE A 247 -4.03 6.52 23.34
C PHE A 247 -4.15 5.13 22.71
N GLY A 248 -3.83 4.98 21.42
CA GLY A 248 -3.82 3.68 20.76
C GLY A 248 -2.76 2.72 21.30
N TRP A 249 -1.69 3.22 21.92
CA TRP A 249 -0.66 2.40 22.59
C TRP A 249 -1.03 2.01 24.03
N LEU A 250 -1.93 2.75 24.68
CA LEU A 250 -2.33 2.53 26.08
C LEU A 250 -3.48 1.53 26.24
N ILE A 251 -4.19 1.21 25.16
CA ILE A 251 -5.34 0.30 25.12
C ILE A 251 -4.89 -1.01 24.44
#